data_AF-A0A327WPF5-F1
#
_entry.id   AF-A0A327WPF5-F1
#
_cell.length_a   1.000
_cell.length_b   1.000
_cell.length_c   1.000
_cell.angle_alpha   90.00
_cell.angle_beta   90.00
_cell.angle_gamma   90.00
#
_symmetry.space_group_name_H-M   'P 1'
#
loop_
_entity.id
_entity.type
_entity.pdbx_description
1 polymer ?
#
loop_
_entity_poly.entity_id
_entity_poly.type
_entity_poly.pdbx_seq_one_letter_code
_entity_poly.pdbx_strand_id
1 'polypeptide(L)'
;MELSEIYDDLADLVEEIAKDAIENFQDHIQAYGLVLTDGLKRDFQYHILRTATTLAAEIDFRGYGRFKDMALIRYGAHNAPVDAMEFFVEKIGLDRFAYIHGYKGHQVPTVNNAVKRLAWALAIGRRKVPSIKRGYRGTWYNSGKMEMIKNAQKQLSWRYSELIAPYLARKWEEDRQG
;
A
#
# COMPACT_ATOMS: atom_id res chain seq x y z
N MET A 1 8.35 -9.02 37.32
CA MET A 1 7.69 -8.65 36.06
C MET A 1 6.38 -9.38 36.06
N GLU A 2 5.30 -8.62 36.22
CA GLU A 2 3.95 -9.16 36.26
C GLU A 2 3.47 -9.49 34.84
N LEU A 3 2.51 -10.40 34.71
CA LEU A 3 1.97 -10.78 33.40
C LEU A 3 1.39 -9.57 32.65
N SER A 4 0.82 -8.60 33.36
CA SER A 4 0.30 -7.35 32.79
C SER A 4 1.38 -6.50 32.14
N GLU A 5 2.58 -6.44 32.73
CA GLU A 5 3.71 -5.68 32.19
C GLU A 5 4.20 -6.29 30.87
N ILE A 6 4.20 -7.63 30.76
CA ILE A 6 4.52 -8.34 29.50
C ILE A 6 3.49 -8.02 28.41
N TYR A 7 2.20 -7.93 28.78
CA TYR A 7 1.15 -7.60 27.82
C TYR A 7 1.26 -6.15 27.31
N ASP A 8 1.60 -5.20 28.18
CA ASP A 8 1.79 -3.81 27.79
C ASP A 8 3.01 -3.66 26.87
N ASP A 9 4.15 -4.27 27.21
CA ASP A 9 5.36 -4.28 26.38
C ASP A 9 5.12 -4.90 24.99
N LEU A 10 4.39 -6.02 24.94
CA LEU A 10 4.04 -6.67 23.67
C LEU A 10 3.16 -5.77 22.81
N ALA A 11 2.31 -4.97 23.43
CA ALA A 11 1.41 -4.11 22.70
C ALA A 11 2.08 -2.83 22.19
N ASP A 12 3.09 -2.32 22.90
CA ASP A 12 3.97 -1.27 22.40
C ASP A 12 4.82 -1.77 21.23
N LEU A 13 5.33 -3.00 21.31
CA LEU A 13 6.02 -3.65 20.19
C LEU A 13 5.12 -3.79 18.95
N VAL A 14 3.86 -4.18 19.13
CA VAL A 14 2.91 -4.30 18.02
C VAL A 14 2.61 -2.93 17.39
N GLU A 15 2.60 -1.86 18.18
CA GLU A 15 2.51 -0.49 17.66
C GLU A 15 3.75 -0.11 16.83
N GLU A 16 4.96 -0.42 17.30
CA GLU A 16 6.21 -0.22 16.55
C GLU A 16 6.19 -0.98 15.22
N ILE A 17 5.82 -2.27 15.25
CA ILE A 17 5.68 -3.11 14.04
C ILE A 17 4.71 -2.48 13.05
N ALA A 18 3.57 -1.93 13.51
CA ALA A 18 2.59 -1.30 12.65
C ALA A 18 3.11 -0.02 11.99
N LYS A 19 3.91 0.78 12.72
CA LYS A 19 4.56 1.99 12.17
C LYS A 19 5.60 1.63 11.11
N ASP A 20 6.51 0.70 11.43
CA ASP A 20 7.52 0.19 10.50
C ASP A 20 6.89 -0.38 9.23
N ALA A 21 5.77 -1.09 9.39
CA ALA A 21 5.02 -1.65 8.28
C ALA A 21 4.51 -0.57 7.32
N ILE A 22 3.93 0.51 7.86
CA ILE A 22 3.44 1.63 7.06
C ILE A 22 4.60 2.29 6.31
N GLU A 23 5.72 2.58 6.99
CA GLU A 23 6.89 3.17 6.36
C GLU A 23 7.41 2.31 5.20
N ASN A 24 7.50 1.00 5.42
CA ASN A 24 7.92 0.06 4.39
C ASN A 24 6.96 0.05 3.18
N PHE A 25 5.64 0.10 3.40
CA PHE A 25 4.67 0.24 2.30
C PHE A 25 4.82 1.57 1.57
N GLN A 26 5.06 2.67 2.29
CA GLN A 26 5.26 3.98 1.69
C GLN A 26 6.52 4.03 0.81
N ASP A 27 7.61 3.39 1.25
CA ASP A 27 8.85 3.26 0.49
C ASP A 27 8.64 2.40 -0.76
N HIS A 28 7.92 1.30 -0.65
CA HIS A 28 7.52 0.49 -1.80
C HIS A 28 6.68 1.29 -2.80
N ILE A 29 5.70 2.07 -2.35
CA ILE A 29 4.90 2.94 -3.21
C ILE A 29 5.79 3.91 -3.98
N GLN A 30 6.79 4.49 -3.32
CA GLN A 30 7.74 5.42 -3.93
C GLN A 30 8.65 4.72 -4.93
N ALA A 31 9.24 3.58 -4.57
CA ALA A 31 10.12 2.80 -5.45
C ALA A 31 9.41 2.31 -6.73
N TYR A 32 8.11 2.01 -6.64
CA TYR A 32 7.28 1.59 -7.78
C TYR A 32 6.61 2.76 -8.53
N GLY A 33 6.95 4.01 -8.19
CA GLY A 33 6.48 5.22 -8.86
C GLY A 33 4.98 5.47 -8.71
N LEU A 34 4.39 5.11 -7.56
CA LEU A 34 2.95 5.23 -7.26
C LEU A 34 2.57 6.58 -6.62
N VAL A 35 3.30 7.63 -6.95
CA VAL A 35 3.33 8.91 -6.21
C VAL A 35 2.65 10.06 -6.94
N LEU A 36 1.74 9.78 -7.89
CA LEU A 36 1.12 10.83 -8.72
C LEU A 36 0.46 11.96 -7.91
N THR A 37 -0.19 11.62 -6.79
CA THR A 37 -0.86 12.59 -5.89
C THR A 37 -0.40 12.48 -4.45
N ASP A 38 0.50 11.54 -4.15
CA ASP A 38 0.79 11.04 -2.80
C ASP A 38 -0.45 10.62 -1.98
N GLY A 39 -1.62 10.48 -2.62
CA GLY A 39 -2.86 10.15 -1.94
C GLY A 39 -2.78 8.79 -1.28
N LEU A 40 -2.31 7.77 -2.02
CA LEU A 40 -2.14 6.42 -1.50
C LEU A 40 -1.12 6.37 -0.35
N LYS A 41 0.01 7.08 -0.47
CA LYS A 41 1.06 7.13 0.57
C LYS A 41 0.50 7.67 1.89
N ARG A 42 -0.36 8.68 1.82
CA ARG A 42 -0.96 9.38 2.97
C ARG A 42 -2.20 8.71 3.56
N ASP A 43 -2.73 7.70 2.89
CA ASP A 43 -4.02 7.08 3.22
C ASP A 43 -3.86 5.82 4.08
N PHE A 44 -2.62 5.42 4.39
CA PHE A 44 -2.36 4.35 5.34
C PHE A 44 -2.71 4.79 6.77
N GLN A 45 -3.47 3.95 7.44
CA GLN A 45 -3.83 4.06 8.84
C GLN A 45 -3.56 2.72 9.51
N TYR A 46 -3.34 2.73 10.82
CA TYR A 46 -3.28 1.50 11.59
C TYR A 46 -4.11 1.62 12.85
N HIS A 47 -4.59 0.48 13.31
CA HIS A 47 -5.37 0.32 14.52
C HIS A 47 -4.79 -0.83 15.33
N ILE A 48 -4.58 -0.61 16.62
CA ILE A 48 -4.22 -1.68 17.55
C ILE A 48 -5.47 -2.09 18.31
N LEU A 49 -5.91 -3.32 18.09
CA LEU A 49 -7.03 -3.92 18.79
C LEU A 49 -6.50 -4.75 19.96
N ARG A 50 -6.76 -4.27 21.18
CA ARG A 50 -6.45 -4.97 22.43
C ARG A 50 -7.74 -5.60 22.98
N THR A 51 -7.76 -6.92 23.06
CA THR A 51 -8.81 -7.72 23.71
C THR A 51 -8.17 -8.56 24.82
N ALA A 52 -8.95 -9.03 25.79
CA ALA A 52 -8.46 -9.84 26.91
C ALA A 52 -7.61 -11.06 26.52
N THR A 53 -7.78 -11.58 25.30
CA THR A 53 -7.08 -12.76 24.79
C THR A 53 -6.29 -12.51 23.51
N THR A 54 -6.36 -11.30 22.95
CA THR A 54 -5.91 -11.07 21.57
C THR A 54 -5.38 -9.66 21.41
N LEU A 55 -4.18 -9.58 20.83
CA LEU A 55 -3.56 -8.35 20.38
C LEU A 55 -3.44 -8.43 18.86
N ALA A 56 -4.06 -7.50 18.15
CA ALA A 56 -4.04 -7.44 16.69
C ALA A 56 -3.67 -6.04 16.20
N ALA A 57 -2.86 -5.98 15.15
CA ALA A 57 -2.62 -4.77 14.38
C ALA A 57 -3.37 -4.88 13.05
N GLU A 58 -4.23 -3.91 12.78
CA GLU A 58 -4.90 -3.73 11.51
C GLU A 58 -4.27 -2.55 10.77
N ILE A 59 -4.00 -2.71 9.48
CA ILE A 59 -3.47 -1.65 8.62
C ILE A 59 -4.45 -1.46 7.48
N ASP A 60 -5.03 -0.27 7.42
CA ASP A 60 -6.06 0.12 6.47
C ASP A 60 -5.54 1.14 5.47
N PHE A 61 -6.02 1.02 4.24
CA PHE A 61 -5.82 1.98 3.16
C PHE A 61 -6.89 1.73 2.10
N ARG A 62 -7.17 2.72 1.26
CA ARG A 62 -8.07 2.59 0.12
C ARG A 62 -7.55 1.50 -0.81
N GLY A 63 -8.43 0.57 -1.16
CA GLY A 63 -8.13 -0.55 -2.06
C GLY A 63 -7.57 -0.15 -3.44
N TYR A 64 -7.57 1.14 -3.80
CA TYR A 64 -6.94 1.68 -5.00
C TYR A 64 -5.48 1.23 -5.18
N GLY A 65 -4.70 1.12 -4.10
CA GLY A 65 -3.33 0.63 -4.18
C GLY A 65 -3.23 -0.81 -4.71
N ARG A 66 -4.18 -1.67 -4.32
CA ARG A 66 -4.22 -3.08 -4.71
C ARG A 66 -4.65 -3.29 -6.17
N PHE A 67 -5.39 -2.34 -6.75
CA PHE A 67 -5.82 -2.43 -8.15
C PHE A 67 -4.64 -2.45 -9.13
N LYS A 68 -3.53 -1.78 -8.82
CA LYS A 68 -2.32 -1.82 -9.66
C LYS A 68 -1.64 -3.20 -9.64
N ASP A 69 -1.86 -3.98 -8.58
CA ASP A 69 -1.31 -5.32 -8.41
C ASP A 69 -2.18 -6.44 -8.97
N MET A 70 -3.38 -6.09 -9.46
CA MET A 70 -4.23 -7.02 -10.18
C MET A 70 -3.55 -7.47 -11.47
N ALA A 71 -3.58 -8.77 -11.74
CA ALA A 71 -2.96 -9.36 -12.93
C ALA A 71 -3.59 -8.85 -14.23
N LEU A 72 -4.84 -8.38 -14.16
CA LEU A 72 -5.60 -7.84 -15.28
C LEU A 72 -6.70 -6.92 -14.79
N ILE A 73 -6.74 -5.69 -15.31
CA ILE A 73 -7.89 -4.79 -15.19
C ILE A 73 -8.64 -4.87 -16.51
N ARG A 74 -9.85 -5.45 -16.49
CA ARG A 74 -10.70 -5.55 -17.67
C ARG A 74 -11.74 -4.44 -17.66
N TYR A 75 -11.58 -3.47 -18.55
CA TYR A 75 -12.64 -2.55 -18.94
C TYR A 75 -13.44 -3.26 -20.04
N GLY A 76 -14.45 -4.05 -19.66
CA GLY A 76 -15.19 -4.93 -20.57
C GLY A 76 -15.94 -4.19 -21.69
N ALA A 77 -17.27 -4.06 -21.56
CA ALA A 77 -18.08 -3.28 -22.51
C ALA A 77 -17.94 -1.76 -22.32
N HIS A 78 -17.46 -1.33 -21.14
CA HIS A 78 -17.33 0.08 -20.77
C HIS A 78 -15.90 0.58 -20.99
N ASN A 79 -15.78 1.87 -21.29
CA ASN A 79 -14.48 2.54 -21.35
C ASN A 79 -13.90 2.69 -19.93
N ALA A 80 -12.58 2.86 -19.83
CA ALA A 80 -11.99 3.33 -18.58
C ALA A 80 -12.57 4.72 -18.21
N PRO A 81 -12.69 5.05 -16.91
CA PRO A 81 -13.27 6.32 -16.48
C PRO A 81 -12.51 7.50 -17.09
N VAL A 82 -13.18 8.29 -17.95
CA VAL A 82 -12.54 9.37 -18.71
C VAL A 82 -12.10 10.49 -17.76
N ASP A 83 -12.92 10.85 -16.79
CA ASP A 83 -12.61 11.89 -15.80
C ASP A 83 -11.32 11.57 -15.01
N ALA A 84 -11.10 10.29 -14.68
CA ALA A 84 -9.86 9.86 -14.04
C ALA A 84 -8.64 9.98 -14.97
N MET A 85 -8.84 9.77 -16.28
CA MET A 85 -7.80 9.99 -17.29
C MET A 85 -7.55 11.49 -17.52
N GLU A 86 -8.58 12.35 -17.45
CA GLU A 86 -8.43 13.81 -17.51
C GLU A 86 -7.57 14.29 -16.36
N PHE A 87 -7.94 13.91 -15.14
CA PHE A 87 -7.17 14.21 -13.93
C PHE A 87 -5.72 13.71 -14.03
N PHE A 88 -5.51 12.51 -14.58
CA PHE A 88 -4.16 11.99 -14.81
C PHE A 88 -3.34 12.86 -15.78
N VAL A 89 -3.92 13.24 -16.92
CA VAL A 89 -3.27 14.07 -17.93
C VAL A 89 -2.96 15.46 -17.37
N GLU A 90 -3.87 16.04 -16.58
CA GLU A 90 -3.67 17.33 -15.90
C GLU A 90 -2.49 17.27 -14.92
N LYS A 91 -2.35 16.17 -14.16
CA LYS A 91 -1.26 16.02 -13.18
C LYS A 91 0.09 15.73 -13.82
N ILE A 92 0.12 14.98 -14.91
CA ILE A 92 1.37 14.69 -15.62
C ILE A 92 1.86 15.88 -16.43
N GLY A 93 0.93 16.66 -17.00
CA GLY A 93 1.23 17.74 -17.92
C GLY A 93 1.21 17.29 -19.39
N LEU A 94 0.86 18.22 -20.27
CA LEU A 94 0.76 17.97 -21.71
C LEU A 94 2.13 17.77 -22.39
N ASP A 95 3.19 18.32 -21.79
CA ASP A 95 4.58 18.24 -22.26
C ASP A 95 5.13 16.80 -22.31
N ARG A 96 4.55 15.89 -21.53
CA ARG A 96 4.92 14.47 -21.50
C ARG A 96 4.33 13.68 -22.66
N PHE A 97 3.44 14.27 -23.45
CA PHE A 97 2.82 13.62 -24.60
C PHE A 97 3.45 14.12 -25.89
N ALA A 98 4.13 13.21 -26.61
CA ALA A 98 4.84 13.55 -27.84
C ALA A 98 3.92 14.08 -28.96
N TYR A 99 2.63 13.72 -28.94
CA TYR A 99 1.67 14.10 -29.97
C TYR A 99 0.23 14.16 -29.45
N ILE A 100 -0.49 15.21 -29.86
CA ILE A 100 -1.92 15.38 -29.58
C ILE A 100 -2.65 15.51 -30.92
N HIS A 101 -3.39 14.46 -31.29
CA HIS A 101 -4.11 14.43 -32.55
C HIS A 101 -5.36 15.34 -32.54
N GLY A 102 -5.77 15.82 -33.72
CA GLY A 102 -7.16 16.24 -33.93
C GLY A 102 -7.43 17.74 -34.02
N TYR A 103 -6.44 18.61 -34.22
CA TYR A 103 -6.74 19.97 -34.68
C TYR A 103 -7.12 19.91 -36.17
N LYS A 104 -8.38 19.60 -36.47
CA LYS A 104 -8.97 19.70 -37.80
C LYS A 104 -9.78 21.00 -37.88
N GLY A 105 -9.52 21.85 -38.89
CA GLY A 105 -10.22 23.12 -39.10
C GLY A 105 -9.68 24.31 -38.27
N HIS A 106 -10.50 25.35 -38.11
CA HIS A 106 -10.17 26.62 -37.40
C HIS A 106 -10.29 26.55 -35.86
N GLN A 107 -10.25 25.36 -35.26
CA GLN A 107 -10.34 25.25 -33.81
C GLN A 107 -9.03 25.67 -33.16
N VAL A 108 -9.10 26.69 -32.31
CA VAL A 108 -7.95 27.12 -31.50
C VAL A 108 -7.61 26.01 -30.49
N PRO A 109 -6.36 25.53 -30.48
CA PRO A 109 -5.87 24.63 -29.44
C PRO A 109 -6.00 25.25 -28.05
N THR A 110 -6.91 24.74 -27.23
CA THR A 110 -6.97 25.07 -25.80
C THR A 110 -6.44 23.90 -24.98
N VAL A 111 -5.78 24.20 -23.86
CA VAL A 111 -5.28 23.21 -22.89
C VAL A 111 -6.38 22.22 -22.49
N ASN A 112 -7.59 22.70 -22.18
CA ASN A 112 -8.71 21.85 -21.77
C ASN A 112 -9.13 20.86 -22.87
N ASN A 113 -9.25 21.33 -24.12
CA ASN A 113 -9.56 20.44 -25.24
C ASN A 113 -8.47 19.39 -25.50
N ALA A 114 -7.21 19.74 -25.28
CA ALA A 114 -6.08 18.82 -25.37
C ALA A 114 -6.15 17.73 -24.28
N VAL A 115 -6.40 18.12 -23.02
CA VAL A 115 -6.59 17.20 -21.88
C VAL A 115 -7.69 16.20 -22.17
N LYS A 116 -8.89 16.67 -22.54
CA LYS A 116 -10.05 15.80 -22.83
C LYS A 116 -9.78 14.79 -23.94
N ARG A 117 -9.06 15.21 -24.98
CA ARG A 117 -8.70 14.33 -26.11
C ARG A 117 -7.71 13.26 -25.70
N LEU A 118 -6.67 13.63 -24.96
CA LEU A 118 -5.70 12.67 -24.43
C LEU A 118 -6.37 11.68 -23.49
N ALA A 119 -7.23 12.18 -22.59
CA ALA A 119 -7.99 11.34 -21.67
C ALA A 119 -8.87 10.32 -22.39
N TRP A 120 -9.60 10.75 -23.41
CA TRP A 120 -10.42 9.86 -24.23
C TRP A 120 -9.56 8.85 -24.99
N ALA A 121 -8.44 9.28 -25.59
CA ALA A 121 -7.52 8.38 -26.29
C ALA A 121 -6.93 7.31 -25.35
N LEU A 122 -6.54 7.70 -24.14
CA LEU A 122 -6.07 6.78 -23.08
C LEU A 122 -7.18 5.80 -22.68
N ALA A 123 -8.41 6.29 -22.46
CA ALA A 123 -9.54 5.45 -22.07
C ALA A 123 -9.87 4.39 -23.14
N ILE A 124 -9.87 4.78 -24.41
CA ILE A 124 -10.05 3.86 -25.54
C ILE A 124 -8.88 2.89 -25.68
N GLY A 125 -7.65 3.37 -25.52
CA GLY A 125 -6.46 2.53 -25.51
C GLY A 125 -6.54 1.43 -24.45
N ARG A 126 -6.93 1.79 -23.22
CA ARG A 126 -7.13 0.84 -22.10
C ARG A 126 -8.26 -0.17 -22.31
N ARG A 127 -9.28 0.19 -23.09
CA ARG A 127 -10.35 -0.74 -23.48
C ARG A 127 -9.88 -1.72 -24.55
N LYS A 128 -9.17 -1.23 -25.59
CA LYS A 128 -8.73 -2.02 -26.75
C LYS A 128 -7.54 -2.92 -26.43
N VAL A 129 -6.60 -2.42 -25.63
CA VAL A 129 -5.42 -3.14 -25.18
C VAL A 129 -5.61 -3.42 -23.69
N PRO A 130 -6.02 -4.64 -23.29
CA PRO A 130 -6.13 -4.98 -21.88
C PRO A 130 -4.78 -4.74 -21.20
N SER A 131 -4.82 -4.39 -19.91
CA SER A 131 -3.63 -4.05 -19.11
C SER A 131 -2.49 -5.05 -19.32
N ILE A 132 -1.26 -4.52 -19.48
CA ILE A 132 -0.02 -5.27 -19.68
C ILE A 132 0.04 -6.46 -18.70
N LYS A 133 0.31 -7.67 -19.21
CA LYS A 133 0.55 -8.86 -18.37
C LYS A 133 1.66 -8.54 -17.37
N ARG A 134 1.39 -8.75 -16.08
CA ARG A 134 2.35 -8.51 -15.00
C ARG A 134 3.61 -9.36 -15.22
N GLY A 135 4.79 -8.76 -15.06
CA GLY A 135 6.02 -9.52 -14.87
C GLY A 135 5.94 -10.34 -13.56
N TYR A 136 6.57 -11.51 -13.54
CA TYR A 136 6.54 -12.40 -12.37
C TYR A 136 7.21 -11.80 -11.12
N ARG A 137 8.10 -10.80 -11.28
CA ARG A 137 8.77 -10.10 -10.17
C ARG A 137 7.77 -9.23 -9.40
N GLY A 138 7.41 -9.69 -8.20
CA GLY A 138 6.92 -8.92 -7.05
C GLY A 138 6.00 -7.72 -7.33
N THR A 139 4.72 -7.86 -7.04
CA THR A 139 3.83 -6.71 -6.83
C THR A 139 4.26 -5.90 -5.61
N TRP A 140 4.16 -4.57 -5.66
CA TRP A 140 4.56 -3.69 -4.55
C TRP A 140 3.87 -4.09 -3.24
N TYR A 141 2.58 -4.46 -3.29
CA TYR A 141 1.84 -4.86 -2.09
C TYR A 141 2.30 -6.21 -1.55
N ASN A 142 2.39 -7.26 -2.39
CA ASN A 142 2.79 -8.57 -1.86
C ASN A 142 4.25 -8.60 -1.43
N SER A 143 5.16 -7.88 -2.11
CA SER A 143 6.56 -7.79 -1.67
C SER A 143 6.63 -7.09 -0.32
N GLY A 144 6.03 -5.89 -0.20
CA GLY A 144 6.00 -5.13 1.04
C GLY A 144 5.30 -5.89 2.17
N LYS A 145 4.16 -6.54 1.90
CA LYS A 145 3.44 -7.35 2.89
C LYS A 145 4.29 -8.52 3.39
N MET A 146 4.98 -9.24 2.50
CA MET A 146 5.81 -10.37 2.92
C MET A 146 7.05 -9.92 3.69
N GLU A 147 7.62 -8.77 3.33
CA GLU A 147 8.72 -8.17 4.06
C GLU A 147 8.29 -7.72 5.47
N MET A 148 7.15 -7.02 5.56
CA MET A 148 6.50 -6.67 6.82
C MET A 148 6.30 -7.88 7.73
N ILE A 149 5.69 -8.97 7.21
CA ILE A 149 5.47 -10.20 8.02
C ILE A 149 6.79 -10.76 8.54
N LYS A 150 7.85 -10.79 7.71
CA LYS A 150 9.16 -11.28 8.13
C LYS A 150 9.78 -10.39 9.21
N ASN A 151 9.70 -9.07 9.06
CA ASN A 151 10.23 -8.12 10.03
C ASN A 151 9.46 -8.24 11.36
N ALA A 152 8.13 -8.29 11.31
CA ALA A 152 7.27 -8.50 12.48
C ALA A 152 7.61 -9.82 13.21
N GLN A 153 7.75 -10.93 12.48
CA GLN A 153 8.14 -12.22 13.06
C GLN A 153 9.51 -12.16 13.75
N LYS A 154 10.48 -11.47 13.13
CA LYS A 154 11.81 -11.29 13.72
C LYS A 154 11.74 -10.47 15.01
N GLN A 155 11.06 -9.32 14.98
CA GLN A 155 10.92 -8.44 16.14
C GLN A 155 10.18 -9.13 17.29
N LEU A 156 9.06 -9.81 17.00
CA LEU A 156 8.30 -10.60 17.99
C LEU A 156 9.15 -11.71 18.59
N SER A 157 9.88 -12.47 17.77
CA SER A 157 10.73 -13.57 18.26
C SER A 157 11.82 -13.06 19.21
N TRP A 158 12.47 -11.95 18.87
CA TRP A 158 13.49 -11.33 19.71
C TRP A 158 12.91 -10.86 21.04
N ARG A 159 11.83 -10.07 21.00
CA ARG A 159 11.18 -9.54 22.22
C ARG A 159 10.57 -10.62 23.10
N TYR A 160 9.96 -11.64 22.51
CA TYR A 160 9.45 -12.79 23.25
C TYR A 160 10.58 -13.50 24.01
N SER A 161 11.74 -13.70 23.37
CA SER A 161 12.90 -14.30 24.04
C SER A 161 13.43 -13.44 25.18
N GLU A 162 13.42 -12.11 25.05
CA GLU A 162 13.86 -11.19 26.11
C GLU A 162 12.92 -11.18 27.30
N LEU A 163 11.61 -11.23 27.08
CA LEU A 163 10.60 -11.08 28.15
C LEU A 163 10.26 -12.40 28.83
N ILE A 164 10.04 -13.47 28.05
CA ILE A 164 9.46 -14.70 28.61
C ILE A 164 10.52 -15.65 29.16
N ALA A 165 11.74 -15.68 28.61
CA ALA A 165 12.79 -16.56 29.13
C ALA A 165 13.16 -16.23 30.60
N PRO A 166 13.36 -14.95 31.00
CA PRO A 166 13.62 -14.61 32.40
C PRO A 166 12.41 -14.84 33.31
N TYR A 167 11.19 -14.56 32.83
CA TYR A 167 9.96 -14.79 33.59
C TYR A 167 9.78 -16.28 33.92
N LEU A 168 9.94 -17.17 32.93
CA LEU A 168 9.82 -18.61 33.13
C LEU A 168 10.91 -19.16 34.05
N ALA A 169 12.15 -18.66 33.93
CA ALA A 169 13.25 -19.06 34.81
C ALA A 169 12.93 -18.73 36.28
N ARG A 170 12.44 -17.51 36.54
CA ARG A 170 12.06 -17.06 37.89
C ARG A 170 10.90 -17.87 38.47
N LYS A 171 9.84 -18.07 37.67
CA LYS A 171 8.68 -18.86 38.09
C LYS A 171 9.06 -20.30 38.45
N TRP A 172 9.97 -20.90 37.69
CA TRP A 172 10.47 -22.24 37.96
C TRP A 172 11.29 -22.34 39.25
N GLU A 173 12.04 -21.28 39.59
CA GLU A 173 12.75 -21.21 40.88
C GLU A 173 11.79 -21.07 42.06
N GLU A 174 10.73 -20.27 41.92
CA GLU A 174 9.66 -20.11 42.91
C GLU A 174 8.90 -21.42 43.15
N ASP A 175 8.53 -22.14 42.08
CA ASP A 175 7.85 -23.45 42.14
C ASP A 175 8.74 -24.56 42.74
N ARG A 176 10.06 -24.37 42.82
CA ARG A 176 11.00 -25.32 43.47
C ARG A 176 11.21 -25.04 44.96
N GLN A 177 10.88 -23.85 45.42
CA GLN A 177 11.09 -23.43 46.81
C GLN A 177 9.82 -23.54 47.68
N GLY A 178 8.64 -23.64 47.06
CA GLY A 178 7.36 -23.96 47.72
C GLY A 178 7.03 -25.44 47.69
#